data_AF-A0A2T1HUQ2-F1
#
_entry.id   AF-A0A2T1HUQ2-F1
#
_cell.length_a   1.000
_cell.length_b   1.000
_cell.length_c   1.000
_cell.angle_alpha   90.00
_cell.angle_beta   90.00
_cell.angle_gamma   90.00
#
_symmetry.space_group_name_H-M   'P 1'
#
loop_
_entity.id
_entity.type
_entity.pdbx_description
1 polymer ?
#
loop_
_entity_poly.entity_id
_entity_poly.type
_entity_poly.pdbx_seq_one_letter_code
_entity_poly.pdbx_strand_id
1 'polypeptide(L)' 'MGAGGRAPSFPAIARMSSTTELSVTVFLRTSHAPMPNIMLSPEEISAVAKYIVSLKRGG' A
#
# COMPACT_ATOMS: atom_id res chain seq x y z
N MET A 1 16.48 -6.23 -17.56
CA MET A 1 15.01 -6.09 -17.67
C MET A 1 14.48 -5.65 -16.32
N GLY A 2 14.02 -4.40 -16.19
CA GLY A 2 13.39 -3.92 -14.96
C GLY A 2 12.06 -4.62 -14.74
N ALA A 3 11.73 -4.95 -13.49
CA ALA A 3 10.50 -5.61 -13.08
C ALA A 3 9.28 -4.70 -13.31
N GLY A 4 8.91 -4.46 -14.57
CA GLY A 4 7.69 -3.78 -14.98
C GLY A 4 6.46 -4.70 -14.87
N GLY A 5 6.37 -5.46 -13.77
CA GLY A 5 5.13 -6.15 -13.43
C GLY A 5 4.11 -5.10 -13.05
N ARG A 6 3.04 -4.98 -13.83
CA ARG A 6 1.91 -4.08 -13.56
C ARG A 6 1.51 -4.22 -12.09
N ALA A 7 1.72 -3.16 -11.29
CA ALA A 7 1.50 -3.22 -9.85
C ALA A 7 0.07 -3.70 -9.54
N PRO A 8 -0.13 -4.49 -8.47
CA PRO A 8 -1.46 -4.93 -8.09
C PRO A 8 -2.34 -3.72 -7.77
N SER A 9 -3.62 -3.81 -8.11
CA SER A 9 -4.60 -2.80 -7.71
C SER A 9 -4.77 -2.79 -6.18
N PHE A 10 -5.13 -1.65 -5.59
CA PHE A 10 -5.37 -1.58 -4.15
C PHE A 10 -6.42 -2.58 -3.63
N PRO A 11 -7.53 -2.86 -4.35
CA PRO A 11 -8.43 -3.94 -3.95
C PRO A 11 -7.78 -5.33 -3.95
N ALA A 12 -6.84 -5.60 -4.87
CA ALA A 12 -6.09 -6.85 -4.89
C ALA A 12 -5.14 -6.96 -3.69
N ILE A 13 -4.48 -5.86 -3.31
CA ILE A 13 -3.65 -5.79 -2.09
C ILE A 13 -4.52 -5.98 -0.84
N ALA A 14 -5.66 -5.30 -0.73
CA ALA A 14 -6.59 -5.35 0.39
C ALA A 14 -7.11 -6.77 0.70
N ARG A 15 -7.21 -7.62 -0.34
CA ARG A 15 -7.69 -9.00 -0.25
C ARG A 15 -6.62 -9.98 0.26
N MET A 16 -5.35 -9.60 0.31
CA MET A 16 -4.28 -10.44 0.83
C MET A 16 -4.42 -10.62 2.35
N SER A 17 -4.24 -11.83 2.86
CA SER A 17 -4.33 -12.14 4.30
C SER A 17 -3.30 -11.38 5.15
N SER A 18 -2.17 -10.99 4.54
CA SER A 18 -1.09 -10.21 5.14
C SER A 18 -1.36 -8.69 5.19
N THR A 19 -2.42 -8.21 4.54
CA THR A 19 -2.73 -6.78 4.45
C THR A 19 -3.50 -6.32 5.68
N THR A 20 -2.79 -5.61 6.55
CA THR A 20 -3.30 -4.97 7.77
C THR A 20 -2.90 -3.49 7.74
N GLU A 21 -3.57 -2.65 8.52
CA GLU A 21 -3.25 -1.22 8.57
C GLU A 21 -1.78 -0.99 9.00
N LEU A 22 -1.31 -1.79 9.95
CA LEU A 22 0.08 -1.75 10.43
C LEU A 22 1.07 -2.17 9.33
N SER A 23 0.82 -3.29 8.64
CA SER A 23 1.74 -3.77 7.60
C SER A 23 1.84 -2.79 6.43
N VAL A 24 0.72 -2.16 6.04
CA VAL A 24 0.72 -1.12 5.00
C VAL A 24 1.41 0.16 5.47
N THR A 25 1.19 0.58 6.72
CA THR A 25 1.85 1.76 7.30
C THR A 25 3.37 1.60 7.31
N VAL A 26 3.87 0.44 7.76
CA VAL A 26 5.32 0.16 7.77
C VAL A 26 5.86 0.07 6.35
N PHE A 27 5.13 -0.58 5.44
CA PHE A 27 5.52 -0.69 4.03
C PHE A 27 5.73 0.68 3.37
N LEU A 28 4.87 1.66 3.63
CA LEU A 28 4.95 3.00 3.01
C LEU A 28 6.04 3.91 3.61
N ARG A 29 6.64 3.55 4.75
CA ARG A 29 7.72 4.33 5.39
C ARG A 29 9.09 4.11 4.75
N THR A 30 9.25 3.06 3.94
CA THR A 30 10.50 2.71 3.28
C THR A 30 10.40 2.94 1.78
N SER A 31 11.44 3.48 1.16
CA SER A 31 11.52 3.56 -0.30
C SER A 31 11.71 2.16 -0.90
N HIS A 32 11.00 1.86 -1.99
CA HIS A 32 11.09 0.57 -2.70
C HIS A 32 11.67 0.79 -4.10
N ALA A 33 12.68 0.00 -4.49
CA ALA A 33 13.37 0.18 -5.78
C ALA A 33 12.46 0.26 -7.03
N PRO A 34 11.36 -0.50 -7.18
CA PRO A 34 10.46 -0.37 -8.32
C PRO A 34 9.40 0.74 -8.17
N MET A 35 9.33 1.43 -7.03
CA MET A 35 8.32 2.44 -6.72
C MET A 35 8.94 3.83 -6.70
N PRO A 36 8.30 4.86 -7.31
CA PRO A 36 8.76 6.23 -7.13
C PRO A 36 8.71 6.60 -5.65
N ASN A 37 9.67 7.42 -5.21
CA ASN A 37 9.73 7.85 -3.82
C ASN A 37 8.69 8.94 -3.53
N ILE A 38 7.50 8.53 -3.10
CA ILE A 38 6.42 9.43 -2.72
C ILE A 38 6.60 9.79 -1.24
N MET A 39 6.84 11.07 -0.96
CA MET A 39 6.96 11.58 0.40
C MET A 39 5.57 11.88 0.96
N LEU A 40 5.12 11.05 1.90
CA LEU A 40 3.88 11.21 2.64
C LEU A 40 4.21 11.54 4.10
N SER A 41 3.44 12.43 4.71
CA SER A 41 3.46 12.64 6.15
C SER A 41 2.98 11.38 6.90
N PRO A 42 3.30 11.22 8.19
CA PRO A 42 2.81 10.08 8.98
C PRO A 42 1.28 9.95 8.98
N GLU A 43 0.57 11.08 8.93
CA GLU A 43 -0.89 11.15 8.90
C GLU A 43 -1.44 10.67 7.54
N GLU A 44 -0.83 11.10 6.43
CA GLU A 44 -1.18 10.64 5.09
C GLU A 44 -0.91 9.14 4.90
N ILE A 45 0.22 8.63 5.43
CA ILE A 45 0.50 7.19 5.42
C ILE A 45 -0.60 6.41 6.13
N SER A 46 -1.02 6.87 7.32
CA SER A 46 -2.11 6.23 8.07
C SER A 46 -3.43 6.29 7.30
N ALA A 47 -3.75 7.43 6.69
CA ALA A 47 -4.96 7.59 5.89
C ALA A 47 -4.99 6.65 4.67
N VAL A 48 -3.87 6.53 3.94
CA VAL A 48 -3.73 5.61 2.80
C VAL A 48 -3.83 4.16 3.26
N ALA A 49 -3.19 3.79 4.37
CA ALA A 49 -3.27 2.44 4.93
C ALA A 49 -4.71 2.07 5.29
N LYS A 50 -5.44 2.97 5.97
CA LYS A 50 -6.87 2.79 6.28
C LYS A 50 -7.72 2.66 5.03
N TYR A 51 -7.48 3.50 4.04
CA TYR A 51 -8.18 3.42 2.75
C TYR A 51 -7.98 2.05 2.10
N ILE A 52 -6.74 1.59 1.93
CA ILE A 52 -6.44 0.28 1.33
C ILE A 52 -7.12 -0.86 2.10
N VAL A 53 -7.06 -0.87 3.43
CA VAL A 53 -7.69 -1.92 4.25
C VAL A 53 -9.22 -1.87 4.14
N SER A 54 -9.82 -0.68 4.05
CA SER A 54 -11.28 -0.53 3.92
C SER A 54 -11.85 -1.22 2.66
N LEU A 55 -11.06 -1.28 1.57
CA LEU A 55 -11.46 -1.91 0.30
C LEU A 55 -11.72 -3.42 0.43
N LYS A 56 -11.30 -4.07 1.52
CA LYS A 56 -11.60 -5.48 1.79
C LYS A 56 -13.09 -5.75 1.99
N ARG A 57 -13.84 -4.77 2.50
CA ARG A 57 -15.25 -4.94 2.89
C ARG A 57 -16.25 -4.59 1.77
N GLY A 58 -15.75 -4.24 0.58
CA GLY A 58 -16.57 -3.70 -0.50
C GLY A 58 -16.75 -2.20 -0.32
N GLY A 59 -16.04 -1.41 -1.13
CA GLY A 59 -16.45 -0.04 -1.41
C GLY A 59 -17.64 -0.02 -2.36
#